data_AF-A0A966UDI7-F1
#
_entry.id   AF-A0A966UDI7-F1
#
_cell.length_a   1.000
_cell.length_b   1.000
_cell.length_c   1.000
_cell.angle_alpha   90.00
_cell.angle_beta   90.00
_cell.angle_gamma   90.00
#
_symmetry.space_group_name_H-M   'P 1'
#
loop_
_entity.id
_entity.type
_entity.pdbx_description
1 polymer ?
#
loop_
_entity_poly.entity_id
_entity_poly.type
_entity_poly.pdbx_seq_one_letter_code
_entity_poly.pdbx_strand_id
1 'polypeptide(L)'
;MNLDQYSPIERKVLGKYFSDDEPSVSKHDLSPVDTSLICPSADREMAEVVLAIRTDIHERFEFLEELPRVPLMLHVQEHNGRPHPTMRFAARCVNAACSHWSISSCRLGWSVSSVSIAVDRSEDSCPIREKCRWFVENGISACQVCPWLGI
;
A
#
# COMPACT_ATOMS: atom_id res chain seq x y z
N MET A 1 -6.35 4.96 -27.84
CA MET A 1 -7.55 4.78 -27.01
C MET A 1 -7.90 6.17 -26.47
N ASN A 2 -9.17 6.56 -26.48
CA ASN A 2 -9.63 7.84 -25.93
C ASN A 2 -9.80 7.63 -24.41
N LEU A 3 -8.95 8.29 -23.62
CA LEU A 3 -8.80 8.10 -22.17
C LEU A 3 -9.59 9.15 -21.36
N ASP A 4 -10.63 9.75 -21.94
CA ASP A 4 -10.80 11.18 -21.69
C ASP A 4 -11.88 11.52 -20.62
N GLN A 5 -12.97 10.75 -20.47
CA GLN A 5 -14.02 11.04 -19.45
C GLN A 5 -13.90 10.22 -18.15
N TYR A 6 -12.82 9.48 -18.06
CA TYR A 6 -12.29 8.41 -17.19
C TYR A 6 -11.24 7.83 -18.18
N SER A 7 -10.09 7.24 -17.83
CA SER A 7 -9.19 6.56 -18.83
C SER A 7 -9.82 5.43 -19.80
N PRO A 8 -9.47 4.11 -19.87
CA PRO A 8 -10.30 3.07 -20.62
C PRO A 8 -11.27 1.96 -19.99
N ILE A 9 -10.84 0.81 -19.38
CA ILE A 9 -11.44 0.09 -18.19
C ILE A 9 -10.43 0.01 -16.96
N GLU A 10 -10.75 0.57 -15.77
CA GLU A 10 -9.89 1.17 -14.65
C GLU A 10 -8.55 1.88 -15.03
N ARG A 11 -8.53 3.04 -15.69
CA ARG A 11 -8.94 3.07 -17.07
C ARG A 11 -8.11 1.97 -17.88
N LYS A 12 -6.91 1.52 -17.51
CA LYS A 12 -6.36 0.21 -17.97
C LYS A 12 -5.86 -0.48 -16.70
N VAL A 13 -4.99 0.17 -15.93
CA VAL A 13 -4.01 -0.46 -15.03
C VAL A 13 -3.15 -1.39 -15.90
N LEU A 14 -3.75 -2.53 -16.23
CA LEU A 14 -3.65 -3.54 -17.31
C LEU A 14 -3.00 -3.15 -18.67
N GLY A 15 -2.12 -2.17 -18.78
CA GLY A 15 -1.25 -2.03 -19.96
C GLY A 15 -0.85 -0.64 -20.40
N LYS A 16 -0.44 0.22 -19.46
CA LYS A 16 0.72 1.11 -19.66
C LYS A 16 1.94 0.72 -18.79
N TYR A 17 1.84 -0.38 -18.04
CA TYR A 17 2.98 -1.11 -17.44
C TYR A 17 3.50 -2.25 -18.33
N PHE A 18 2.81 -2.55 -19.44
CA PHE A 18 3.09 -3.67 -20.35
C PHE A 18 3.56 -3.17 -21.73
N SER A 19 4.73 -2.55 -21.77
CA SER A 19 5.50 -2.33 -22.99
C SER A 19 6.98 -2.57 -22.66
N ASP A 20 7.29 -3.86 -22.56
CA ASP A 20 8.55 -4.58 -22.71
C ASP A 20 9.84 -4.20 -21.92
N ASP A 21 9.98 -3.02 -21.31
CA ASP A 21 11.31 -2.52 -20.87
C ASP A 21 11.53 -2.11 -19.39
N GLU A 22 10.57 -2.24 -18.44
CA GLU A 22 10.88 -2.09 -17.00
C GLU A 22 10.27 -3.17 -16.08
N PRO A 23 11.02 -3.66 -15.06
CA PRO A 23 10.63 -4.85 -14.30
C PRO A 23 9.63 -4.55 -13.18
N SER A 24 8.48 -5.23 -13.25
CA SER A 24 7.64 -5.49 -12.09
C SER A 24 8.44 -6.28 -11.05
N VAL A 25 8.28 -5.94 -9.77
CA VAL A 25 8.96 -6.66 -8.68
C VAL A 25 8.19 -7.95 -8.43
N SER A 26 8.76 -9.06 -8.84
CA SER A 26 8.29 -10.39 -8.42
C SER A 26 8.23 -10.46 -6.90
N LYS A 27 7.35 -11.31 -6.35
CA LYS A 27 7.29 -11.62 -4.90
C LYS A 27 8.64 -12.12 -4.35
N HIS A 28 9.60 -12.45 -5.22
CA HIS A 28 10.95 -12.92 -4.91
C HIS A 28 12.08 -11.86 -5.07
N ASP A 29 11.83 -10.69 -5.66
CA ASP A 29 12.90 -9.70 -5.95
C ASP A 29 13.19 -8.71 -4.81
N LEU A 30 12.55 -8.89 -3.65
CA LEU A 30 13.05 -8.34 -2.38
C LEU A 30 14.26 -9.17 -1.93
N SER A 31 15.44 -8.80 -2.45
CA SER A 31 16.80 -9.34 -2.23
C SER A 31 16.96 -10.35 -1.07
N PRO A 32 17.56 -11.54 -1.28
CA PRO A 32 17.60 -12.63 -0.29
C PRO A 32 18.33 -12.37 1.04
N VAL A 33 18.85 -11.16 1.29
CA VAL A 33 19.47 -10.77 2.57
C VAL A 33 18.94 -9.40 3.04
N ASP A 34 17.64 -9.13 2.86
CA ASP A 34 16.98 -7.99 3.48
C ASP A 34 16.03 -8.41 4.61
N THR A 35 16.50 -8.24 5.86
CA THR A 35 15.70 -8.40 7.09
C THR A 35 14.92 -7.14 7.45
N SER A 36 14.93 -6.08 6.61
CA SER A 36 14.13 -4.89 6.87
C SER A 36 12.63 -5.20 6.71
N LEU A 37 11.84 -4.72 7.67
CA LEU A 37 10.40 -4.82 7.59
C LEU A 37 9.85 -3.70 6.71
N ILE A 38 8.71 -3.96 6.07
CA ILE A 38 8.00 -3.03 5.19
C ILE A 38 7.00 -2.22 6.02
N CYS A 39 7.00 -0.90 5.86
CA CYS A 39 5.95 -0.03 6.37
C CYS A 39 4.72 -0.10 5.46
N PRO A 40 3.50 -0.41 5.97
CA PRO A 40 2.27 -0.42 5.18
C PRO A 40 1.59 0.96 5.04
N SER A 41 2.24 2.02 5.55
CA SER A 41 1.81 3.42 5.55
C SER A 41 3.05 4.29 5.31
N ALA A 42 3.73 4.07 4.19
CA ALA A 42 4.79 4.96 3.76
C ALA A 42 4.18 6.28 3.25
N ASP A 43 4.83 7.41 3.51
CA ASP A 43 4.46 8.66 2.84
C ASP A 43 4.68 8.53 1.34
N ARG A 44 3.83 9.19 0.55
CA ARG A 44 3.78 9.13 -0.92
C ARG A 44 5.14 9.40 -1.57
N GLU A 45 5.90 10.33 -1.01
CA GLU A 45 7.20 10.80 -1.50
C GLU A 45 8.33 9.79 -1.22
N MET A 46 8.16 8.92 -0.23
CA MET A 46 9.11 7.87 0.17
C MET A 46 8.65 6.47 -0.24
N ALA A 47 7.48 6.37 -0.89
CA ALA A 47 6.84 5.12 -1.21
C ALA A 47 7.57 4.38 -2.35
N GLU A 48 7.82 3.08 -2.17
CA GLU A 48 8.41 2.22 -3.20
C GLU A 48 7.31 1.64 -4.09
N VAL A 49 6.18 1.23 -3.50
CA VAL A 49 5.04 0.62 -4.19
C VAL A 49 3.67 1.12 -3.68
N VAL A 50 2.64 0.97 -4.52
CA VAL A 50 1.24 1.06 -4.07
C VAL A 50 0.78 -0.31 -3.58
N LEU A 51 0.33 -0.35 -2.33
CA LEU A 51 -0.09 -1.56 -1.62
C LEU A 51 -1.59 -1.84 -1.75
N ALA A 52 -2.41 -0.78 -1.74
CA ALA A 52 -3.85 -0.92 -1.81
C ALA A 52 -4.50 0.34 -2.39
N ILE A 53 -5.71 0.18 -2.93
CA ILE A 53 -6.57 1.28 -3.38
C ILE A 53 -7.89 1.25 -2.63
N ARG A 54 -8.45 2.41 -2.30
CA ARG A 54 -9.83 2.55 -1.83
C ARG A 54 -10.65 3.19 -2.95
N THR A 55 -11.61 2.42 -3.44
CA THR A 55 -12.62 2.87 -4.40
C THR A 55 -13.72 3.66 -3.67
N ASP A 56 -14.59 4.32 -4.43
CA ASP A 56 -15.83 4.92 -3.94
C ASP A 56 -16.92 3.87 -3.63
N ILE A 57 -16.72 2.62 -4.08
CA ILE A 57 -17.66 1.49 -3.91
C ILE A 57 -17.52 0.84 -2.53
N HIS A 58 -16.32 0.86 -1.93
CA HIS A 58 -16.03 0.23 -0.65
C HIS A 58 -15.41 1.20 0.35
N GLU A 59 -15.89 1.21 1.60
CA GLU A 59 -15.36 2.05 2.69
C GLU A 59 -13.94 1.64 3.17
N ARG A 60 -13.29 0.70 2.48
CA ARG A 60 -12.01 0.09 2.85
C ARG A 60 -11.04 0.01 1.66
N PHE A 61 -9.77 -0.14 1.97
CA PHE A 61 -8.71 -0.43 1.02
C PHE A 61 -8.72 -1.90 0.57
N GLU A 62 -8.62 -2.09 -0.74
CA GLU A 62 -8.45 -3.38 -1.42
C GLU A 62 -6.96 -3.56 -1.76
N PHE A 63 -6.33 -4.62 -1.23
CA PHE A 63 -4.91 -4.91 -1.49
C PHE A 63 -4.69 -5.37 -2.93
N LEU A 64 -3.65 -4.85 -3.57
CA LEU A 64 -3.28 -5.25 -4.93
C LEU A 64 -2.45 -6.55 -4.91
N GLU A 65 -2.72 -7.48 -5.82
CA GLU A 65 -1.93 -8.72 -5.94
C GLU A 65 -0.54 -8.49 -6.54
N GLU A 66 -0.46 -7.55 -7.49
CA GLU A 66 0.77 -7.00 -8.07
C GLU A 66 0.99 -5.59 -7.52
N LEU A 67 2.21 -5.28 -7.08
CA LEU A 67 2.54 -4.04 -6.37
C LEU A 67 3.24 -3.05 -7.34
N PRO A 68 2.56 -2.04 -7.89
CA PRO A 68 3.15 -1.14 -8.88
C PRO A 68 4.15 -0.20 -8.21
N ARG A 69 5.32 0.01 -8.82
CA ARG A 69 6.30 0.99 -8.32
C ARG A 69 5.77 2.42 -8.45
N VAL A 70 5.98 3.24 -7.41
CA VAL A 70 5.39 4.59 -7.30
C VAL A 70 5.87 5.63 -8.32
N PRO A 71 7.11 5.61 -8.85
CA PRO A 71 7.55 6.60 -9.86
C PRO A 71 6.59 6.75 -11.06
N LEU A 72 5.84 5.69 -11.41
CA LEU A 72 4.89 5.72 -12.52
C LEU A 72 3.51 6.33 -12.19
N MET A 73 3.13 6.45 -10.91
CA MET A 73 1.75 6.81 -10.53
C MET A 73 1.54 8.29 -10.20
N LEU A 74 2.59 9.02 -9.83
CA LEU A 74 2.48 10.44 -9.47
C LEU A 74 2.12 11.33 -10.68
N HIS A 75 2.72 11.07 -11.85
CA HIS A 75 2.52 11.86 -13.06
C HIS A 75 1.12 11.76 -13.69
N VAL A 76 0.33 10.73 -13.35
CA VAL A 76 -1.03 10.55 -13.89
C VAL A 76 -2.06 11.43 -13.15
N GLN A 77 -1.72 11.94 -11.97
CA GLN A 77 -2.70 12.46 -11.01
C GLN A 77 -2.98 13.97 -11.12
N GLU A 78 -2.05 14.80 -11.58
CA GLU A 78 -2.25 16.26 -11.66
C GLU A 78 -3.24 16.68 -12.77
N HIS A 79 -3.49 15.81 -13.77
CA HIS A 79 -4.04 16.25 -15.05
C HIS A 79 -5.58 16.22 -15.20
N ASN A 80 -6.33 15.59 -14.29
CA ASN A 80 -7.73 15.18 -14.57
C ASN A 80 -8.82 15.71 -13.61
N GLY A 81 -8.49 16.55 -12.63
CA GLY A 81 -9.48 17.30 -11.82
C GLY A 81 -10.49 16.46 -11.01
N ARG A 82 -10.21 15.17 -10.79
CA ARG A 82 -11.07 14.24 -10.04
C ARG A 82 -10.52 13.97 -8.65
N PRO A 83 -11.39 13.71 -7.65
CA PRO A 83 -10.93 13.24 -6.36
C PRO A 83 -10.12 11.95 -6.54
N HIS A 84 -8.91 11.91 -6.00
CA HIS A 84 -8.05 10.74 -6.12
C HIS A 84 -8.69 9.54 -5.41
N PRO A 85 -8.75 8.34 -6.02
CA PRO A 85 -8.96 7.12 -5.25
C PRO A 85 -7.85 7.06 -4.19
N THR A 86 -8.22 6.86 -2.92
CA THR A 86 -7.23 6.94 -1.84
C THR A 86 -6.29 5.75 -1.99
N MET A 87 -4.98 6.00 -1.97
CA MET A 87 -3.97 4.96 -2.14
C MET A 87 -3.25 4.72 -0.81
N ARG A 88 -3.01 3.45 -0.49
CA ARG A 88 -2.12 3.04 0.59
C ARG A 88 -0.78 2.68 -0.02
N PHE A 89 0.26 3.28 0.49
CA PHE A 89 1.62 3.15 -0.01
C PHE A 89 2.47 2.29 0.93
N ALA A 90 3.46 1.60 0.37
CA ALA A 90 4.43 0.82 1.14
C ALA A 90 5.87 1.08 0.69
N ALA A 91 6.78 0.99 1.66
CA ALA A 91 8.24 1.09 1.47
C ALA A 91 8.96 0.40 2.64
N ARG A 92 10.28 0.18 2.52
CA ARG A 92 11.13 -0.25 3.64
C ARG A 92 10.97 0.66 4.86
N CYS A 93 10.86 0.07 6.05
CA CYS A 93 10.65 0.80 7.30
C CYS A 93 11.95 1.46 7.77
N VAL A 94 11.98 2.79 7.77
CA VAL A 94 13.15 3.61 8.16
C VAL A 94 13.39 3.71 9.69
N ASN A 95 12.61 2.99 10.49
CA ASN A 95 12.71 2.92 11.95
C ASN A 95 12.85 4.31 12.59
N ALA A 96 13.96 4.61 13.27
CA ALA A 96 14.18 5.86 14.01
C ALA A 96 14.12 7.17 13.19
N ALA A 97 14.16 7.10 11.85
CA ALA A 97 13.92 8.26 10.99
C ALA A 97 12.41 8.57 10.76
N CYS A 98 11.50 7.70 11.21
CA CYS A 98 10.06 7.90 11.10
C CYS A 98 9.51 8.59 12.36
N SER A 99 8.66 9.61 12.18
CA SER A 99 7.99 10.36 13.26
C SER A 99 7.18 9.46 14.21
N HIS A 100 6.64 8.34 13.71
CA HIS A 100 5.86 7.36 14.48
C HIS A 100 6.72 6.34 15.23
N TRP A 101 8.04 6.32 15.06
CA TRP A 101 8.92 5.37 15.75
C TRP A 101 9.15 5.76 17.21
N SER A 102 9.06 4.79 18.11
CA SER A 102 9.36 4.93 19.54
C SER A 102 10.87 4.77 19.79
N ILE A 103 11.27 4.30 20.97
CA ILE A 103 12.66 3.87 21.20
C ILE A 103 12.94 2.56 20.41
N SER A 104 11.94 1.70 20.24
CA SER A 104 12.13 0.32 19.73
C SER A 104 10.98 -0.27 18.91
N SER A 105 9.91 0.48 18.63
CA SER A 105 8.69 -0.03 17.98
C SER A 105 7.91 1.05 17.21
N CYS A 106 7.01 0.64 16.32
CA CYS A 106 6.12 1.56 15.59
C CYS A 106 4.89 1.93 16.43
N ARG A 107 4.83 3.17 16.97
CA ARG A 107 3.64 3.64 17.71
C ARG A 107 2.37 3.64 16.87
N LEU A 108 2.48 3.92 15.57
CA LEU A 108 1.32 3.90 14.68
C LEU A 108 0.76 2.49 14.51
N GLY A 109 1.63 1.48 14.31
CA GLY A 109 1.20 0.07 14.23
C GLY A 109 0.51 -0.40 15.52
N TRP A 110 1.06 0.00 16.67
CA TRP A 110 0.43 -0.26 17.96
C TRP A 110 -0.94 0.40 18.10
N SER A 111 -1.07 1.69 17.76
CA SER A 111 -2.35 2.41 17.77
C SER A 111 -3.38 1.74 16.85
N VAL A 112 -2.99 1.38 15.63
CA VAL A 112 -3.84 0.66 14.66
C VAL A 112 -4.31 -0.67 15.25
N SER A 113 -3.41 -1.45 15.87
CA SER A 113 -3.76 -2.74 16.51
C SER A 113 -4.66 -2.63 17.74
N SER A 114 -4.78 -1.43 18.33
CA SER A 114 -5.57 -1.14 19.53
C SER A 114 -6.99 -0.65 19.21
N VAL A 115 -7.33 -0.44 17.93
CA VAL A 115 -8.68 -0.05 17.50
C VAL A 115 -9.59 -1.27 17.43
N SER A 116 -10.71 -1.24 18.14
CA SER A 116 -11.77 -2.23 18.00
C SER A 116 -12.78 -1.78 16.94
N ILE A 117 -12.89 -2.52 15.84
CA ILE A 117 -13.91 -2.34 14.80
C ILE A 117 -14.79 -3.59 14.68
N ALA A 118 -16.09 -3.38 14.49
CA ALA A 118 -17.08 -4.44 14.30
C ALA A 118 -17.21 -4.79 12.81
N VAL A 119 -16.13 -5.33 12.22
CA VAL A 119 -16.08 -5.76 10.82
C VAL A 119 -15.99 -7.28 10.72
N ASP A 120 -16.59 -7.85 9.68
CA ASP A 120 -16.40 -9.26 9.38
C ASP A 120 -14.95 -9.53 8.93
N ARG A 121 -14.41 -10.68 9.34
CA ARG A 121 -12.97 -10.93 9.37
C ARG A 121 -12.46 -11.48 8.04
N SER A 122 -12.50 -10.68 6.98
CA SER A 122 -11.97 -11.09 5.67
C SER A 122 -10.45 -11.27 5.71
N GLU A 123 -9.98 -12.47 5.37
CA GLU A 123 -8.56 -12.79 5.23
C GLU A 123 -7.98 -12.29 3.90
N ASP A 124 -8.10 -10.99 3.61
CA ASP A 124 -7.48 -10.43 2.40
C ASP A 124 -5.96 -10.68 2.46
N SER A 125 -5.43 -11.33 1.41
CA SER A 125 -4.04 -11.77 1.31
C SER A 125 -3.10 -10.59 1.08
N CYS A 126 -2.94 -9.75 2.10
CA CYS A 126 -2.03 -8.61 2.10
C CYS A 126 -0.63 -9.08 1.65
N PRO A 127 -0.14 -8.62 0.48
CA PRO A 127 1.01 -9.24 -0.18
C PRO A 127 2.33 -9.06 0.57
N ILE A 128 2.37 -8.11 1.52
CA ILE A 128 3.54 -7.84 2.37
C ILE A 128 3.42 -8.44 3.77
N ARG A 129 2.37 -9.21 4.10
CA ARG A 129 2.03 -9.61 5.48
C ARG A 129 3.23 -10.13 6.28
N GLU A 130 3.98 -11.08 5.73
CA GLU A 130 5.14 -11.72 6.39
C GLU A 130 6.30 -10.76 6.69
N LYS A 131 6.45 -9.69 5.89
CA LYS A 131 7.47 -8.64 6.10
C LYS A 131 6.89 -7.35 6.68
N CYS A 132 5.59 -7.29 6.98
CA CYS A 132 4.92 -6.06 7.39
C CYS A 132 5.26 -5.69 8.84
N ARG A 133 5.82 -4.49 9.05
CA ARG A 133 6.18 -3.92 10.36
C ARG A 133 5.05 -4.03 11.37
N TRP A 134 3.82 -3.72 10.99
CA TRP A 134 2.68 -3.75 11.91
C TRP A 134 2.25 -5.17 12.28
N PHE A 135 2.28 -6.11 11.33
CA PHE A 135 1.96 -7.52 11.58
C PHE A 135 3.02 -8.19 12.46
N VAL A 136 4.31 -7.96 12.17
CA VAL A 136 5.40 -8.55 12.96
C VAL A 136 5.41 -8.03 14.40
N GLU A 137 5.07 -6.77 14.64
CA GLU A 137 5.03 -6.20 16.00
C GLU A 137 3.72 -6.43 16.76
N ASN A 138 2.57 -6.54 16.08
CA ASN A 138 1.24 -6.50 16.72
C ASN A 138 0.28 -7.62 16.25
N GLY A 139 0.74 -8.52 15.39
CA GLY A 139 -0.01 -9.67 14.90
C GLY A 139 -1.28 -9.32 14.09
N ILE A 140 -2.25 -10.23 14.14
CA ILE A 140 -3.49 -10.16 13.36
C ILE A 140 -4.35 -8.93 13.69
N SER A 141 -4.25 -8.39 14.92
CA SER A 141 -5.03 -7.23 15.37
C SER A 141 -4.76 -6.00 14.50
N ALA A 142 -3.50 -5.76 14.10
CA ALA A 142 -3.19 -4.69 13.15
C ALA A 142 -3.74 -4.96 11.74
N CYS A 143 -3.69 -6.21 11.28
CA CYS A 143 -4.19 -6.60 9.96
C CYS A 143 -5.71 -6.49 9.83
N GLN A 144 -6.48 -6.73 10.90
CA GLN A 144 -7.93 -6.57 10.90
C GLN A 144 -8.35 -5.10 10.69
N VAL A 145 -7.57 -4.15 11.22
CA VAL A 145 -7.86 -2.71 11.17
C VAL A 145 -7.25 -2.02 9.94
N CYS A 146 -6.07 -2.45 9.48
CA CYS A 146 -5.30 -1.80 8.40
C CYS A 146 -6.10 -1.47 7.10
N PRO A 147 -7.02 -2.34 6.61
CA PRO A 147 -7.83 -2.02 5.43
C PRO A 147 -8.81 -0.86 5.64
N TRP A 148 -9.20 -0.52 6.88
CA TRP A 148 -10.32 0.37 7.16
C TRP A 148 -9.89 1.81 7.48
N LEU A 149 -8.60 2.05 7.67
CA LEU A 149 -8.07 3.36 8.00
C LEU A 149 -7.42 4.02 6.78
N GLY A 150 -7.81 5.27 6.48
CA GLY A 150 -7.00 6.17 5.65
C GLY A 150 -6.01 6.89 6.56
N ILE A 151 -4.72 6.62 6.37
CA ILE A 151 -3.60 7.08 7.20
C ILE A 151 -2.47 7.53 6.28
#